data_AF-A0A7C7YL73-F1
#
_entry.id   AF-A0A7C7YL73-F1
#
_cell.length_a   1.000
_cell.length_b   1.000
_cell.length_c   1.000
_cell.angle_alpha   90.00
_cell.angle_beta   90.00
_cell.angle_gamma   90.00
#
_symmetry.space_group_name_H-M   'P 1'
#
loop_
_entity.id
_entity.type
_entity.pdbx_description
1 polymer ?
#
loop_
_entity_poly.entity_id
_entity_poly.type
_entity_poly.pdbx_seq_one_letter_code
_entity_poly.pdbx_strand_id
1 'polypeptide(L)'
;MEFIAGFAWPVPRAMAGAVSACRFEQGDVVYSQAKGYEGWPKGRRGLKFALQVLDPPKSARALGPEAAGNRFEANWNSAVELELIDYAEAKAKAKANTEAEAPAERRITTQGRLFCCLWHGDPAWLDPSGREPAPPVPQRDLHRRLEATQPTFTKCFKERCSRSPVGGAFARGFSLYLAAVDDANESVRSKAKAVEAVLAEKFEVESLWLSPAEAGLADAEALHPALRIQGLAVAAQKPEAIEALLRGLLYGGAGESGRFSLARHGLLAAVAPD
;
A
#
# COMPACT_ATOMS: atom_id res chain seq x y z
N MET A 1 15.30 7.30 1.98
CA MET A 1 14.54 6.06 2.28
C MET A 1 13.12 6.25 1.76
N GLU A 2 12.53 5.22 1.17
CA GLU A 2 11.13 5.25 0.71
C GLU A 2 10.21 4.54 1.72
N PHE A 3 9.00 5.06 1.86
CA PHE A 3 7.96 4.51 2.75
C PHE A 3 6.75 4.03 1.95
N ILE A 4 6.01 3.10 2.52
CA ILE A 4 4.73 2.63 1.98
C ILE A 4 3.66 3.69 2.29
N ALA A 5 2.90 4.11 1.29
CA ALA A 5 1.86 5.11 1.46
C ALA A 5 0.69 4.59 2.31
N GLY A 6 -0.12 5.51 2.85
CA GLY A 6 -1.37 5.21 3.58
C GLY A 6 -1.22 4.83 5.05
N PHE A 7 -0.02 4.53 5.52
CA PHE A 7 0.26 4.35 6.95
C PHE A 7 0.49 5.70 7.64
N ALA A 8 -0.05 5.88 8.84
CA ALA A 8 0.26 7.04 9.68
C ALA A 8 1.68 6.99 10.23
N TRP A 9 2.19 5.79 10.54
CA TRP A 9 3.62 5.60 10.81
C TRP A 9 4.38 5.39 9.50
N PRO A 10 5.58 5.97 9.33
CA PRO A 10 6.36 5.81 8.12
C PRO A 10 6.98 4.40 8.06
N VAL A 11 6.25 3.45 7.49
CA VAL A 11 6.70 2.07 7.32
C VAL A 11 7.63 1.96 6.10
N PRO A 12 8.91 1.57 6.25
CA PRO A 12 9.86 1.50 5.13
C PRO A 12 9.42 0.51 4.07
N ARG A 13 9.71 0.80 2.79
CA ARG A 13 9.45 -0.12 1.67
C ARG A 13 10.17 -1.46 1.83
N ALA A 14 11.28 -1.52 2.56
CA ALA A 14 11.97 -2.77 2.89
C ALA A 14 11.10 -3.74 3.72
N MET A 15 10.07 -3.24 4.41
CA MET A 15 9.12 -4.03 5.19
C MET A 15 7.85 -4.41 4.38
N ALA A 16 7.87 -4.22 3.06
CA ALA A 16 6.72 -4.51 2.19
C ALA A 16 6.23 -5.96 2.31
N GLY A 17 7.16 -6.93 2.43
CA GLY A 17 6.79 -8.33 2.66
C GLY A 17 6.03 -8.55 3.97
N ALA A 18 6.49 -7.94 5.07
CA ALA A 18 5.83 -8.01 6.37
C ALA A 18 4.44 -7.38 6.34
N VAL A 19 4.30 -6.22 5.70
CA VAL A 19 3.00 -5.55 5.51
C VAL A 19 2.06 -6.40 4.66
N SER A 20 2.52 -6.87 3.50
CA SER A 20 1.68 -7.64 2.57
C SER A 20 1.21 -8.96 3.17
N ALA A 21 2.01 -9.58 4.04
CA ALA A 21 1.66 -10.81 4.73
C ALA A 21 0.98 -10.59 6.10
N CYS A 22 0.89 -9.34 6.59
CA CYS A 22 0.59 -9.01 7.99
C CYS A 22 1.43 -9.82 9.00
N ARG A 23 2.74 -9.90 8.77
CA ARG A 23 3.67 -10.71 9.58
C ARG A 23 4.96 -9.96 9.82
N PHE A 24 5.02 -9.28 10.95
CA PHE A 24 6.25 -8.70 11.47
C PHE A 24 6.98 -9.75 12.31
N GLU A 25 8.30 -9.77 12.22
CA GLU A 25 9.14 -10.81 12.80
C GLU A 25 10.26 -10.21 13.65
N GLN A 26 10.88 -11.05 14.47
CA GLN A 26 11.95 -10.66 15.39
C GLN A 26 13.02 -9.81 14.71
N GLY A 27 13.30 -8.65 15.32
CA GLY A 27 14.28 -7.69 14.83
C GLY A 27 13.71 -6.66 13.85
N ASP A 28 12.43 -6.76 13.46
CA ASP A 28 11.75 -5.67 12.78
C ASP A 28 11.63 -4.47 13.72
N VAL A 29 12.03 -3.29 13.24
CA VAL A 29 11.98 -2.04 14.00
C VAL A 29 11.23 -0.97 13.22
N VAL A 30 10.22 -0.36 13.86
CA VAL A 30 9.40 0.69 13.28
C VAL A 30 9.41 1.93 14.15
N TYR A 31 9.61 3.10 13.55
CA TYR A 31 9.56 4.39 14.24
C TYR A 31 8.30 5.13 13.84
N SER A 32 7.71 5.86 14.78
CA SER A 32 6.52 6.68 14.50
C SER A 32 6.81 7.92 13.65
N GLN A 33 8.07 8.17 13.29
CA GLN A 33 8.52 9.35 12.55
C GLN A 33 9.67 8.99 11.63
N ALA A 34 9.70 9.60 10.44
CA ALA A 34 10.63 9.23 9.36
C ALA A 34 12.10 9.43 9.75
N LYS A 35 12.40 10.47 10.54
CA LYS A 35 13.73 10.73 11.10
C LYS A 35 14.28 9.62 12.00
N GLY A 36 13.43 8.70 12.46
CA GLY A 36 13.86 7.51 13.20
C GLY A 36 14.71 6.57 12.37
N TYR A 37 14.63 6.65 11.05
CA TYR A 37 15.40 5.82 10.12
C TYR A 37 16.68 6.49 9.60
N GLU A 38 16.98 7.71 10.07
CA GLU A 38 18.22 8.42 9.75
C GLU A 38 19.33 8.03 10.74
N GLY A 39 20.59 8.29 10.39
CA GLY A 39 21.70 8.11 11.34
C GLY A 39 21.58 9.05 12.53
N TRP A 40 22.00 8.61 13.73
CA TRP A 40 21.86 9.37 14.97
C TRP A 40 23.19 9.83 15.57
N PRO A 41 23.89 10.80 14.94
CA PRO A 41 25.16 11.30 15.48
C PRO A 41 25.02 12.01 16.83
N LYS A 42 23.81 12.46 17.19
CA LYS A 42 23.49 13.15 18.45
C LYS A 42 22.43 12.42 19.29
N GLY A 43 22.26 11.12 19.03
CA GLY A 43 21.22 10.28 19.64
C GLY A 43 19.82 10.48 19.05
N ARG A 44 18.84 9.76 19.61
CA ARG A 44 17.46 9.62 19.11
C ARG A 44 16.55 10.82 19.44
N ARG A 45 16.99 12.05 19.12
CA ARG A 45 16.26 13.26 19.54
C ARG A 45 14.94 13.46 18.78
N GLY A 46 13.89 13.66 19.56
CA GLY A 46 12.58 14.08 19.07
C GLY A 46 11.74 12.98 18.46
N LEU A 47 12.14 11.70 18.57
CA LEU A 47 11.25 10.57 18.31
C LEU A 47 10.11 10.58 19.33
N LYS A 48 8.94 10.09 18.92
CA LYS A 48 7.80 9.89 19.83
C LYS A 48 7.75 8.44 20.28
N PHE A 49 7.64 7.51 19.33
CA PHE A 49 7.65 6.09 19.62
C PHE A 49 8.64 5.32 18.75
N ALA A 50 9.13 4.19 19.28
CA ALA A 50 9.74 3.10 18.52
C ALA A 50 9.10 1.78 18.95
N LEU A 51 8.95 0.88 17.99
CA LEU A 51 8.53 -0.50 18.20
C LEU A 51 9.63 -1.43 17.70
N GLN A 52 9.97 -2.45 18.48
CA GLN A 52 10.82 -3.55 18.06
C GLN A 52 10.10 -4.87 18.28
N VAL A 53 9.97 -5.69 17.25
CA VAL A 53 9.39 -7.03 17.37
C VAL A 53 10.43 -7.97 17.96
N LEU A 54 10.02 -8.73 18.98
CA LEU A 54 10.84 -9.72 19.68
C LEU A 54 10.51 -11.16 19.25
N ASP A 55 9.24 -11.43 18.94
CA ASP A 55 8.69 -12.74 18.52
C ASP A 55 7.51 -12.50 17.56
N PRO A 56 7.29 -13.31 16.50
CA PRO A 56 7.91 -14.60 16.16
C PRO A 56 9.34 -14.51 15.60
N PRO A 57 10.18 -15.56 15.68
CA PRO A 57 11.50 -15.56 15.06
C PRO A 57 11.42 -15.58 13.53
N LYS A 58 12.41 -14.99 12.85
CA LYS A 58 12.49 -14.93 11.37
C LYS A 58 12.44 -16.29 10.65
N SER A 59 12.72 -17.38 11.37
CA SER A 59 12.74 -18.75 10.85
C SER A 59 11.51 -19.57 11.21
N ALA A 60 10.54 -19.00 11.95
CA ALA A 60 9.27 -19.68 12.19
C ALA A 60 8.64 -19.95 10.83
N ARG A 61 8.58 -21.23 10.42
CA ARG A 61 8.03 -21.62 9.12
C ARG A 61 6.67 -20.96 8.94
N ALA A 62 6.40 -20.50 7.72
CA ALA A 62 5.07 -20.13 7.29
C ALA A 62 4.10 -21.23 7.73
N LEU A 63 2.92 -20.83 8.21
CA LEU A 63 1.88 -21.71 8.76
C LEU A 63 1.78 -23.02 7.95
N GLY A 64 1.58 -24.14 8.66
CA GLY A 64 1.52 -25.47 8.05
C GLY A 64 0.50 -25.54 6.90
N PRO A 65 0.62 -26.53 6.00
CA PRO A 65 -0.24 -26.65 4.82
C PRO A 65 -1.75 -26.71 5.11
N GLU A 66 -2.17 -27.00 6.35
CA GLU A 66 -3.57 -26.92 6.78
C GLU A 66 -4.09 -25.49 6.87
N ALA A 67 -3.21 -24.49 6.98
CA ALA A 67 -3.51 -23.07 6.79
C ALA A 67 -3.49 -22.68 5.29
N ALA A 68 -3.93 -23.58 4.40
CA ALA A 68 -4.16 -23.31 2.98
C ALA A 68 -5.29 -22.30 2.71
N GLY A 69 -5.82 -21.65 3.76
CA GLY A 69 -6.72 -20.50 3.69
C GLY A 69 -5.99 -19.16 3.46
N ASN A 70 -6.67 -18.07 3.82
CA ASN A 70 -6.17 -16.71 3.70
C ASN A 70 -5.00 -16.48 4.68
N ARG A 71 -3.75 -16.69 4.23
CA ARG A 71 -2.54 -16.51 5.05
C ARG A 71 -2.49 -15.18 5.80
N PHE A 72 -2.99 -14.11 5.18
CA PHE A 72 -3.07 -12.80 5.80
C PHE A 72 -3.92 -12.83 7.07
N GLU A 73 -5.09 -13.47 7.03
CA GLU A 73 -6.02 -13.58 8.15
C GLU A 73 -5.46 -14.47 9.28
N ALA A 74 -4.76 -15.55 8.91
CA ALA A 74 -4.10 -16.38 9.90
C ALA A 74 -2.95 -15.63 10.61
N ASN A 75 -2.16 -14.84 9.86
CA ASN A 75 -1.15 -13.99 10.47
C ASN A 75 -1.78 -12.85 11.29
N TRP A 76 -2.87 -12.22 10.81
CA TRP A 76 -3.60 -11.15 11.50
C TRP A 76 -3.93 -11.48 12.95
N ASN A 77 -4.38 -12.72 13.18
CA ASN A 77 -4.76 -13.22 14.50
C ASN A 77 -3.60 -13.85 15.27
N SER A 78 -2.41 -13.99 14.66
CA SER A 78 -1.25 -14.58 15.33
C SER A 78 -0.67 -13.64 16.38
N ALA A 79 -0.17 -14.22 17.47
CA ALA A 79 0.48 -13.47 18.53
C ALA A 79 1.77 -12.81 18.04
N VAL A 80 2.09 -11.65 18.61
CA VAL A 80 3.35 -10.94 18.42
C VAL A 80 3.80 -10.40 19.76
N GLU A 81 5.09 -10.56 20.04
CA GLU A 81 5.73 -9.95 21.18
C GLU A 81 6.62 -8.81 20.72
N LEU A 82 6.54 -7.66 21.40
CA LEU A 82 7.25 -6.46 21.01
C LEU A 82 7.68 -5.63 22.21
N GLU A 83 8.65 -4.74 21.97
CA GLU A 83 9.02 -3.65 22.86
C GLU A 83 8.52 -2.34 22.27
N LEU A 84 7.76 -1.58 23.07
CA LEU A 84 7.37 -0.20 22.77
C LEU A 84 8.20 0.76 23.62
N ILE A 85 8.80 1.74 22.98
CA ILE A 85 9.54 2.81 23.65
C ILE A 85 8.79 4.12 23.43
N ASP A 86 8.29 4.73 24.51
CA ASP A 86 7.82 6.12 24.52
C ASP A 86 8.97 7.06 24.91
N TYR A 87 9.51 7.78 23.92
CA TYR A 87 10.62 8.70 24.14
C TYR A 87 10.21 9.98 24.87
N ALA A 88 8.94 10.38 24.81
CA ALA A 88 8.44 11.54 25.55
C ALA A 88 8.39 11.22 27.04
N GLU A 89 7.85 10.05 27.39
CA GLU A 89 7.83 9.55 28.77
C GLU A 89 9.25 9.32 29.30
N ALA A 90 10.11 8.68 28.50
CA ALA A 90 11.51 8.48 28.85
C ALA A 90 12.24 9.79 29.16
N LYS A 91 12.02 10.83 28.35
CA LYS A 91 12.60 12.16 28.57
C LYS A 91 12.07 12.83 29.83
N ALA A 92 10.80 12.64 30.17
CA ALA A 92 10.22 13.14 31.40
C ALA A 92 10.86 12.48 32.63
N LYS A 93 11.09 11.16 32.59
CA LYS A 93 11.75 10.39 33.66
C LYS A 93 13.24 10.72 33.79
N ALA A 94 13.98 10.84 32.69
CA ALA A 94 15.42 11.14 32.72
C ALA A 94 15.75 12.51 33.35
N LYS A 95 14.86 13.50 33.20
CA LYS A 95 14.99 14.80 33.89
C LYS A 95 14.88 14.71 35.42
N ALA A 96 14.37 13.59 35.95
CA ALA A 96 14.15 13.37 37.37
C ALA A 96 15.32 12.63 38.09
N ASN A 97 16.56 12.74 37.57
CA ASN A 97 17.83 12.25 38.16
C ASN A 97 18.22 10.77 37.95
N THR A 98 18.28 10.28 36.71
CA THR A 98 19.19 9.16 36.39
C THR A 98 19.49 9.12 34.89
N GLU A 99 20.71 8.77 34.51
CA GLU A 99 21.12 8.40 33.14
C GLU A 99 20.45 7.08 32.70
N ALA A 100 19.15 6.93 32.94
CA ALA A 100 18.42 5.72 32.63
C ALA A 100 18.05 5.70 31.14
N GLU A 101 18.34 4.57 30.49
CA GLU A 101 17.80 4.25 29.18
C GLU A 101 16.27 4.37 29.19
N ALA A 102 15.69 4.78 28.06
CA ALA A 102 14.26 4.89 27.92
C ALA A 102 13.60 3.55 28.28
N PRO A 103 12.65 3.49 29.24
CA PRO A 103 12.05 2.22 29.62
C PRO A 103 11.30 1.65 28.41
N ALA A 104 11.76 0.49 27.93
CA ALA A 104 11.05 -0.30 26.95
C ALA A 104 9.94 -1.07 27.66
N GLU A 105 8.70 -0.90 27.19
CA GLU A 105 7.57 -1.66 27.67
C GLU A 105 7.37 -2.89 26.78
N ARG A 106 7.54 -4.07 27.35
CA ARG A 106 7.29 -5.33 26.66
C ARG A 106 5.79 -5.61 26.61
N ARG A 107 5.26 -5.91 25.42
CA ARG A 107 3.84 -6.22 25.19
C ARG A 107 3.68 -7.49 24.37
N ILE A 108 2.64 -8.25 24.71
CA ILE A 108 2.17 -9.39 23.92
C ILE A 108 0.78 -9.01 23.37
N THR A 109 0.63 -9.09 22.05
CA THR A 109 -0.58 -8.68 21.35
C THR A 109 -0.74 -9.52 20.06
N THR A 110 -1.51 -9.06 19.07
CA THR A 110 -1.62 -9.72 17.76
C THR A 110 -0.99 -8.90 16.63
N GLN A 111 -0.62 -9.56 15.53
CA GLN A 111 -0.11 -8.87 14.33
C GLN A 111 -1.11 -7.85 13.80
N GLY A 112 -2.41 -8.14 13.82
CA GLY A 112 -3.46 -7.22 13.39
C GLY A 112 -3.50 -5.95 14.24
N ARG A 113 -3.32 -6.07 15.56
CA ARG A 113 -3.22 -4.92 16.47
C ARG A 113 -1.97 -4.09 16.21
N LEU A 114 -0.81 -4.74 15.99
CA LEU A 114 0.40 -4.06 15.56
C LEU A 114 0.20 -3.33 14.22
N PHE A 115 -0.42 -4.00 13.24
CA PHE A 115 -0.74 -3.42 11.94
C PHE A 115 -1.63 -2.18 12.07
N CYS A 116 -2.70 -2.25 12.86
CA CYS A 116 -3.59 -1.11 13.13
C CYS A 116 -2.89 0.04 13.87
N CYS A 117 -1.98 -0.27 14.80
CA CYS A 117 -1.13 0.75 15.43
C CYS A 117 -0.31 1.52 14.38
N LEU A 118 0.31 0.82 13.42
CA LEU A 118 1.08 1.47 12.35
C LEU A 118 0.19 2.24 11.37
N TRP A 119 -0.96 1.66 11.02
CA TRP A 119 -1.90 2.24 10.08
C TRP A 119 -2.52 3.52 10.62
N HIS A 120 -3.12 3.47 11.82
CA HIS A 120 -3.82 4.62 12.41
C HIS A 120 -2.90 5.53 13.23
N GLY A 121 -1.70 5.07 13.55
CA GLY A 121 -0.70 5.82 14.28
C GLY A 121 -0.94 5.91 15.78
N ASP A 122 -1.79 5.03 16.31
CA ASP A 122 -2.24 5.02 17.69
C ASP A 122 -1.76 3.76 18.44
N PRO A 123 -0.82 3.90 19.40
CA PRO A 123 -0.37 2.79 20.25
C PRO A 123 -1.45 2.13 21.10
N ALA A 124 -2.62 2.76 21.30
CA ALA A 124 -3.73 2.15 22.03
C ALA A 124 -4.23 0.86 21.36
N TRP A 125 -4.03 0.70 20.04
CA TRP A 125 -4.37 -0.55 19.33
C TRP A 125 -3.64 -1.78 19.88
N LEU A 126 -2.47 -1.59 20.48
CA LEU A 126 -1.64 -2.68 21.01
C LEU A 126 -2.23 -3.30 22.28
N ASP A 127 -3.17 -2.63 22.96
CA ASP A 127 -3.83 -3.14 24.16
C ASP A 127 -4.72 -4.36 23.82
N PRO A 128 -4.44 -5.55 24.38
CA PRO A 128 -5.24 -6.74 24.11
C PRO A 128 -6.67 -6.65 24.66
N SER A 129 -6.92 -5.78 25.66
CA SER A 129 -8.25 -5.56 26.23
C SER A 129 -9.13 -4.61 25.41
N GLY A 130 -8.54 -3.89 24.45
CA GLY A 130 -9.27 -3.01 23.54
C GLY A 130 -10.13 -3.76 22.52
N ARG A 131 -10.84 -3.02 21.67
CA ARG A 131 -11.63 -3.60 20.56
C ARG A 131 -10.73 -4.43 19.64
N GLU A 132 -11.18 -5.62 19.26
CA GLU A 132 -10.51 -6.46 18.27
C GLU A 132 -10.63 -5.81 16.88
N PRO A 133 -9.50 -5.59 16.17
CA PRO A 133 -9.53 -4.96 14.86
C PRO A 133 -9.98 -5.94 13.78
N ALA A 134 -10.87 -5.50 12.90
CA ALA A 134 -11.23 -6.26 11.71
C ALA A 134 -10.09 -6.21 10.67
N PRO A 135 -9.81 -7.31 9.94
CA PRO A 135 -8.85 -7.28 8.85
C PRO A 135 -9.25 -6.26 7.76
N PRO A 136 -8.30 -5.53 7.17
CA PRO A 136 -8.60 -4.64 6.05
C PRO A 136 -9.10 -5.39 4.82
N VAL A 137 -9.91 -4.71 4.03
CA VAL A 137 -10.42 -5.19 2.75
C VAL A 137 -9.26 -5.28 1.73
N PRO A 138 -9.07 -6.42 1.05
CA PRO A 138 -7.88 -6.67 0.22
C PRO A 138 -7.98 -6.06 -1.18
N GLN A 139 -6.86 -6.08 -1.93
CA GLN A 139 -6.75 -5.57 -3.29
C GLN A 139 -7.83 -6.13 -4.24
N ARG A 140 -8.18 -7.41 -4.10
CA ARG A 140 -9.20 -8.06 -4.96
C ARG A 140 -10.56 -7.37 -4.84
N ASP A 141 -10.92 -6.91 -3.66
CA ASP A 141 -12.20 -6.26 -3.42
C ASP A 141 -12.16 -4.78 -3.87
N LEU A 142 -11.01 -4.10 -3.73
CA LEU A 142 -10.78 -2.81 -4.40
C LEU A 142 -10.92 -2.93 -5.93
N HIS A 143 -10.36 -4.00 -6.51
CA HIS A 143 -10.41 -4.24 -7.96
C HIS A 143 -11.85 -4.32 -8.49
N ARG A 144 -12.75 -4.95 -7.75
CA ARG A 144 -14.19 -5.04 -8.10
C ARG A 144 -14.90 -3.68 -8.06
N ARG A 145 -14.28 -2.67 -7.46
CA ARG A 145 -14.85 -1.32 -7.25
C ARG A 145 -14.22 -0.25 -8.14
N LEU A 146 -13.34 -0.63 -9.08
CA LEU A 146 -12.65 0.33 -9.95
C LEU A 146 -13.62 1.17 -10.79
N GLU A 147 -14.78 0.64 -11.15
CA GLU A 147 -15.81 1.40 -11.89
C GLU A 147 -16.31 2.60 -11.09
N ALA A 148 -16.47 2.47 -9.77
CA ALA A 148 -16.90 3.56 -8.90
C ALA A 148 -15.87 4.72 -8.82
N THR A 149 -14.62 4.47 -9.18
CA THR A 149 -13.55 5.48 -9.14
C THR A 149 -13.32 6.17 -10.49
N GLN A 150 -13.89 5.62 -11.56
CA GLN A 150 -13.75 6.15 -12.92
C GLN A 150 -14.13 7.63 -13.02
N PRO A 151 -15.25 8.14 -12.45
CA PRO A 151 -15.60 9.55 -12.56
C PRO A 151 -14.53 10.49 -12.01
N THR A 152 -13.91 10.13 -10.88
CA THR A 152 -12.84 10.90 -10.24
C THR A 152 -11.61 10.97 -11.13
N PHE A 153 -11.15 9.83 -11.66
CA PHE A 153 -10.00 9.80 -12.56
C PHE A 153 -10.28 10.54 -13.87
N THR A 154 -11.46 10.38 -14.47
CA THR A 154 -11.87 11.12 -15.66
C THR A 154 -11.79 12.64 -15.43
N LYS A 155 -12.33 13.13 -14.31
CA LYS A 155 -12.25 14.55 -13.94
C LYS A 155 -10.80 15.01 -13.80
N CYS A 156 -9.98 14.30 -13.03
CA CYS A 156 -8.59 14.66 -12.80
C CYS A 156 -7.77 14.68 -14.11
N PHE A 157 -7.98 13.72 -15.01
CA PHE A 157 -7.29 13.70 -16.29
C PHE A 157 -7.75 14.81 -17.22
N LYS A 158 -9.06 15.11 -17.31
CA LYS A 158 -9.54 16.26 -18.09
C LYS A 158 -8.91 17.58 -17.61
N GLU A 159 -8.88 17.81 -16.29
CA GLU A 159 -8.25 18.98 -15.71
C GLU A 159 -6.74 19.06 -15.99
N ARG A 160 -6.00 17.95 -15.84
CA ARG A 160 -4.55 17.91 -16.11
C ARG A 160 -4.22 18.08 -17.59
N CYS A 161 -4.92 17.36 -18.47
CA CYS A 161 -4.65 17.36 -19.91
C CYS A 161 -4.99 18.71 -20.55
N SER A 162 -6.02 19.42 -20.05
CA SER A 162 -6.37 20.77 -20.52
C SER A 162 -5.26 21.80 -20.31
N ARG A 163 -4.35 21.56 -19.37
CA ARG A 163 -3.22 22.45 -19.03
C ARG A 163 -1.92 22.03 -19.71
N SER A 164 -1.87 20.86 -20.35
CA SER A 164 -0.67 20.35 -20.99
C SER A 164 -0.46 21.03 -22.36
N PRO A 165 0.76 21.48 -22.71
CA PRO A 165 1.08 21.97 -24.05
C PRO A 165 0.82 20.94 -25.16
N VAL A 166 0.80 19.65 -24.79
CA VAL A 166 0.53 18.50 -25.67
C VAL A 166 -0.97 18.15 -25.72
N GLY A 167 -1.82 18.92 -25.03
CA GLY A 167 -3.24 18.63 -24.78
C GLY A 167 -4.13 18.45 -26.02
N GLY A 168 -3.64 18.78 -27.22
CA GLY A 168 -4.39 18.57 -28.47
C GLY A 168 -4.76 17.11 -28.74
N ALA A 169 -3.96 16.13 -28.27
CA ALA A 169 -4.28 14.72 -28.45
C ALA A 169 -5.39 14.26 -27.48
N PHE A 170 -5.30 14.64 -26.20
CA PHE A 170 -6.28 14.32 -25.17
C PHE A 170 -7.60 15.08 -25.31
N ALA A 171 -7.59 16.25 -25.94
CA ALA A 171 -8.79 17.02 -26.25
C ALA A 171 -9.75 16.29 -27.19
N ARG A 172 -9.27 15.30 -27.96
CA ARG A 172 -10.11 14.43 -28.80
C ARG A 172 -10.71 13.25 -28.03
N GLY A 173 -10.50 13.20 -26.71
CA GLY A 173 -10.83 12.06 -25.86
C GLY A 173 -9.61 11.17 -25.59
N PHE A 174 -9.78 10.25 -24.64
CA PHE A 174 -8.74 9.31 -24.23
C PHE A 174 -9.35 7.99 -23.76
N SER A 175 -8.57 6.93 -23.79
CA SER A 175 -8.91 5.70 -23.10
C SER A 175 -8.29 5.71 -21.70
N LEU A 176 -9.08 5.32 -20.70
CA LEU A 176 -8.69 5.28 -19.30
C LEU A 176 -8.51 3.83 -18.86
N TYR A 177 -7.30 3.47 -18.46
CA TYR A 177 -7.01 2.21 -17.79
C TYR A 177 -6.84 2.44 -16.29
N LEU A 178 -7.57 1.69 -15.47
CA LEU A 178 -7.46 1.71 -14.00
C LEU A 178 -7.02 0.34 -13.49
N ALA A 179 -6.11 0.32 -12.53
CA ALA A 179 -5.68 -0.89 -11.84
C ALA A 179 -5.59 -0.68 -10.33
N ALA A 180 -6.11 -1.63 -9.56
CA ALA A 180 -5.86 -1.69 -8.12
C ALA A 180 -4.44 -2.23 -7.89
N VAL A 181 -3.63 -1.51 -7.13
CA VAL A 181 -2.22 -1.82 -6.85
C VAL A 181 -2.02 -1.88 -5.34
N ASP A 182 -1.40 -2.95 -4.85
CA ASP A 182 -0.94 -3.04 -3.47
C ASP A 182 0.54 -2.61 -3.41
N ASP A 183 0.82 -1.46 -2.79
CA ASP A 183 2.17 -0.94 -2.64
C ASP A 183 3.04 -1.80 -1.70
N ALA A 184 2.48 -2.75 -0.96
CA ALA A 184 3.23 -3.74 -0.20
C ALA A 184 3.59 -4.99 -1.04
N ASN A 185 2.94 -5.21 -2.19
CA ASN A 185 3.17 -6.37 -3.05
C ASN A 185 4.11 -6.04 -4.23
N GLU A 186 5.34 -6.56 -4.20
CA GLU A 186 6.33 -6.28 -5.24
C GLU A 186 5.91 -6.74 -6.64
N SER A 187 5.32 -7.93 -6.75
CA SER A 187 4.87 -8.46 -8.04
C SER A 187 3.81 -7.54 -8.67
N VAL A 188 2.85 -7.07 -7.87
CA VAL A 188 1.78 -6.18 -8.33
C VAL A 188 2.34 -4.81 -8.74
N ARG A 189 3.27 -4.22 -7.96
CA ARG A 189 3.93 -2.96 -8.33
C ARG A 189 4.73 -3.08 -9.62
N SER A 190 5.54 -4.14 -9.75
CA SER A 190 6.35 -4.39 -10.96
C SER A 190 5.46 -4.56 -12.20
N LYS A 191 4.31 -5.23 -12.04
CA LYS A 191 3.30 -5.34 -13.10
C LYS A 191 2.70 -3.99 -13.48
N ALA A 192 2.32 -3.16 -12.51
CA ALA A 192 1.77 -1.83 -12.76
C ALA A 192 2.77 -0.93 -13.53
N LYS A 193 4.06 -0.98 -13.15
CA LYS A 193 5.14 -0.29 -13.87
C LYS A 193 5.34 -0.83 -15.29
N ALA A 194 5.28 -2.14 -15.48
CA ALA A 194 5.42 -2.75 -16.80
C ALA A 194 4.26 -2.38 -17.73
N VAL A 195 3.03 -2.32 -17.21
CA VAL A 195 1.85 -1.85 -17.95
C VAL A 195 2.04 -0.41 -18.42
N GLU A 196 2.44 0.48 -17.52
CA GLU A 196 2.70 1.89 -17.84
C GLU A 196 3.81 2.03 -18.89
N ALA A 197 4.94 1.32 -18.71
CA ALA A 197 6.05 1.35 -19.65
C ALA A 197 5.67 0.87 -21.06
N VAL A 198 4.93 -0.25 -21.16
CA VAL A 198 4.49 -0.80 -22.45
C VAL A 198 3.53 0.16 -23.17
N LEU A 199 2.62 0.80 -22.44
CA LEU A 199 1.72 1.78 -23.05
C LEU A 199 2.47 3.05 -23.48
N ALA A 200 3.37 3.55 -22.65
CA ALA A 200 4.17 4.75 -22.94
C ALA A 200 5.15 4.56 -24.11
N GLU A 201 5.52 3.32 -24.45
CA GLU A 201 6.35 3.03 -25.63
C GLU A 201 5.60 3.26 -26.94
N LYS A 202 4.28 3.04 -26.96
CA LYS A 202 3.45 3.09 -28.18
C LYS A 202 2.52 4.29 -28.25
N PHE A 203 2.21 4.90 -27.11
CA PHE A 203 1.19 5.92 -27.00
C PHE A 203 1.64 7.09 -26.13
N GLU A 204 0.97 8.23 -26.29
CA GLU A 204 1.05 9.32 -25.33
C GLU A 204 0.21 8.96 -24.10
N VAL A 205 0.87 8.85 -22.94
CA VAL A 205 0.28 8.37 -21.69
C VAL A 205 0.50 9.38 -20.57
N GLU A 206 -0.57 9.70 -19.85
CA GLU A 206 -0.53 10.44 -18.59
C GLU A 206 -0.88 9.49 -17.45
N SER A 207 -0.10 9.54 -16.36
CA SER A 207 -0.32 8.68 -15.20
C SER A 207 -0.71 9.46 -13.94
N LEU A 208 -1.58 8.83 -13.16
CA LEU A 208 -2.07 9.36 -11.89
C LEU A 208 -2.24 8.23 -10.89
N TRP A 209 -1.80 8.47 -9.66
CA TRP A 209 -1.89 7.51 -8.57
C TRP A 209 -2.68 8.12 -7.42
N LEU A 210 -3.85 7.55 -7.11
CA LEU A 210 -4.69 7.99 -6.01
C LEU A 210 -4.81 6.90 -4.95
N SER A 211 -4.90 7.30 -3.69
CA SER A 211 -5.45 6.44 -2.64
C SER A 211 -6.95 6.18 -2.90
N PRO A 212 -7.55 5.14 -2.30
CA PRO A 212 -8.98 4.91 -2.38
C PRO A 212 -9.84 6.10 -1.96
N ALA A 213 -9.41 6.84 -0.92
CA ALA A 213 -10.11 8.03 -0.44
C ALA A 213 -10.04 9.17 -1.45
N GLU A 214 -8.85 9.47 -1.99
CA GLU A 214 -8.68 10.48 -3.05
C GLU A 214 -9.44 10.12 -4.34
N ALA A 215 -9.66 8.83 -4.59
CA ALA A 215 -10.43 8.32 -5.72
C ALA A 215 -11.95 8.38 -5.50
N GLY A 216 -12.42 8.80 -4.32
CA GLY A 216 -13.83 9.01 -4.00
C GLY A 216 -14.57 7.78 -3.45
N LEU A 217 -13.86 6.75 -2.97
CA LEU A 217 -14.52 5.60 -2.32
C LEU A 217 -14.92 5.96 -0.89
N ALA A 218 -16.21 5.79 -0.57
CA ALA A 218 -16.78 6.18 0.72
C ALA A 218 -16.24 5.38 1.92
N ASP A 219 -15.93 4.11 1.73
CA ASP A 219 -15.42 3.19 2.78
C ASP A 219 -13.90 2.98 2.66
N ALA A 220 -13.17 4.00 2.19
CA ALA A 220 -11.74 3.92 1.94
C ALA A 220 -10.91 3.52 3.18
N GLU A 221 -11.36 3.89 4.37
CA GLU A 221 -10.75 3.54 5.66
C GLU A 221 -10.82 2.05 6.01
N ALA A 222 -11.69 1.27 5.37
CA ALA A 222 -11.75 -0.18 5.56
C ALA A 222 -10.79 -0.93 4.62
N LEU A 223 -10.27 -0.27 3.58
CA LEU A 223 -9.34 -0.87 2.62
C LEU A 223 -7.93 -0.91 3.19
N HIS A 224 -7.16 -1.93 2.78
CA HIS A 224 -5.77 -2.05 3.22
C HIS A 224 -4.97 -0.77 2.87
N PRO A 225 -4.21 -0.18 3.82
CA PRO A 225 -3.62 1.16 3.68
C PRO A 225 -2.64 1.29 2.52
N ALA A 226 -1.94 0.21 2.18
CA ALA A 226 -1.02 0.17 1.05
C ALA A 226 -1.73 0.13 -0.33
N LEU A 227 -3.06 0.01 -0.37
CA LEU A 227 -3.78 -0.03 -1.64
C LEU A 227 -3.83 1.35 -2.27
N ARG A 228 -3.60 1.38 -3.58
CA ARG A 228 -3.72 2.55 -4.45
C ARG A 228 -4.40 2.15 -5.75
N ILE A 229 -4.84 3.16 -6.49
CA ILE A 229 -5.36 2.99 -7.83
C ILE A 229 -4.42 3.72 -8.78
N GLN A 230 -3.84 2.97 -9.72
CA GLN A 230 -3.12 3.53 -10.85
C GLN A 230 -4.15 3.83 -11.94
N GLY A 231 -4.22 5.08 -12.37
CA GLY A 231 -4.92 5.50 -13.58
C GLY A 231 -3.93 5.87 -14.66
N LEU A 232 -4.17 5.39 -15.88
CA LEU A 232 -3.41 5.71 -17.08
C LEU A 232 -4.38 6.23 -18.14
N ALA A 233 -4.23 7.49 -18.55
CA ALA A 233 -4.96 8.06 -19.66
C ALA A 233 -4.11 7.95 -20.94
N VAL A 234 -4.67 7.36 -21.99
CA VAL A 234 -4.01 7.11 -23.27
C VAL A 234 -4.71 7.93 -24.36
N ALA A 235 -4.00 8.89 -24.95
CA ALA A 235 -4.60 9.90 -25.83
C ALA A 235 -5.15 9.32 -27.15
N ALA A 236 -6.38 9.68 -27.52
CA ALA A 236 -7.00 9.42 -28.83
C ALA A 236 -6.92 7.97 -29.35
N GLN A 237 -6.78 6.97 -28.48
CA GLN A 237 -6.76 5.56 -28.85
C GLN A 237 -8.08 4.88 -28.51
N LYS A 238 -8.46 3.93 -29.37
CA LYS A 238 -9.58 3.02 -29.09
C LYS A 238 -9.16 1.96 -28.06
N PRO A 239 -10.04 1.56 -27.14
CA PRO A 239 -9.74 0.54 -26.13
C PRO A 239 -9.16 -0.76 -26.69
N GLU A 240 -9.56 -1.18 -27.88
CA GLU A 240 -9.12 -2.45 -28.48
C GLU A 240 -7.61 -2.46 -28.80
N ALA A 241 -7.04 -1.30 -29.20
CA ALA A 241 -5.61 -1.18 -29.48
C ALA A 241 -4.78 -1.30 -28.19
N ILE A 242 -5.28 -0.73 -27.10
CA ILE A 242 -4.67 -0.81 -25.78
C ILE A 242 -4.76 -2.24 -25.26
N GLU A 243 -5.94 -2.87 -25.35
CA GLU A 243 -6.14 -4.24 -24.93
C GLU A 243 -5.19 -5.21 -25.66
N ALA A 244 -5.07 -5.07 -26.99
CA ALA A 244 -4.18 -5.90 -27.79
C ALA A 244 -2.72 -5.83 -27.31
N LEU A 245 -2.25 -4.62 -26.97
CA LEU A 245 -0.91 -4.42 -26.45
C LEU A 245 -0.73 -5.02 -25.05
N LEU A 246 -1.70 -4.77 -24.15
CA LEU A 246 -1.67 -5.30 -22.78
C LEU A 246 -1.78 -6.82 -22.73
N ARG A 247 -2.48 -7.44 -23.67
CA ARG A 247 -2.61 -8.90 -23.78
C ARG A 247 -1.25 -9.58 -23.88
N GLY A 248 -0.34 -9.03 -24.70
CA GLY A 248 1.01 -9.57 -24.86
C GLY A 248 1.81 -9.56 -23.55
N LEU A 249 1.74 -8.45 -22.81
CA LEU A 249 2.42 -8.30 -21.52
C LEU A 249 1.82 -9.19 -20.42
N LEU A 250 0.49 -9.20 -20.29
CA LEU A 250 -0.20 -9.78 -19.13
C LEU A 250 -0.29 -11.31 -19.18
N TYR A 251 -0.17 -11.92 -20.37
CA TYR A 251 -0.25 -13.37 -20.58
C TYR A 251 1.08 -13.97 -21.08
N GLY A 252 2.18 -13.21 -21.00
CA GLY A 252 3.53 -13.72 -21.25
C GLY A 252 3.78 -14.12 -22.71
N GLY A 253 3.14 -13.46 -23.68
CA GLY A 253 3.39 -13.68 -25.11
C GLY A 253 2.99 -15.04 -25.69
N ALA A 254 2.54 -16.00 -24.87
CA ALA A 254 1.97 -17.27 -25.33
C ALA A 254 0.56 -17.02 -25.87
N GLY A 255 0.53 -16.63 -27.15
CA GLY A 255 -0.66 -16.30 -27.91
C GLY A 255 -1.73 -17.39 -27.89
N GLU A 256 -2.97 -16.95 -28.14
CA GLU A 256 -4.13 -17.78 -28.48
C GLU A 256 -4.83 -18.56 -27.37
N SER A 257 -4.51 -18.36 -26.08
CA SER A 257 -5.49 -18.78 -25.08
C SER A 257 -6.73 -17.86 -25.16
N GLY A 258 -7.85 -18.36 -25.68
CA GLY A 258 -9.14 -17.65 -25.76
C GLY A 258 -9.75 -17.27 -24.40
N ARG A 259 -8.95 -17.24 -23.33
CA ARG A 259 -9.32 -16.95 -21.95
C ARG A 259 -8.78 -15.60 -21.46
N PHE A 260 -8.17 -14.78 -22.34
CA PHE A 260 -7.76 -13.44 -21.96
C PHE A 260 -8.96 -12.62 -21.48
N SER A 261 -8.83 -12.01 -20.32
CA SER A 261 -9.83 -11.09 -19.77
C SER A 261 -9.11 -9.94 -19.09
N LEU A 262 -9.17 -8.76 -19.72
CA LEU A 262 -8.56 -7.54 -19.18
C LEU A 262 -9.18 -7.17 -17.82
N ALA A 263 -10.47 -7.48 -17.63
CA ALA A 263 -11.20 -7.28 -16.38
C ALA A 263 -10.57 -7.98 -15.16
N ARG A 264 -9.68 -8.97 -15.35
CA ARG A 264 -8.90 -9.59 -14.25
C ARG A 264 -7.66 -8.79 -13.84
N HIS A 265 -7.33 -7.74 -14.58
CA HIS A 265 -6.08 -6.99 -14.44
C HIS A 265 -6.30 -5.50 -14.28
N GLY A 266 -7.38 -4.96 -14.86
CA GLY A 266 -7.82 -3.59 -14.64
C GLY A 266 -9.22 -3.36 -15.21
N LEU A 267 -9.65 -2.11 -15.17
CA LEU A 267 -10.79 -1.59 -15.90
C LEU A 267 -10.25 -0.76 -17.08
N LEU A 268 -10.81 -0.94 -18.28
CA LEU A 268 -10.51 -0.09 -19.43
C LEU A 268 -11.80 0.51 -19.95
N ALA A 269 -11.84 1.83 -20.08
CA ALA A 269 -13.00 2.56 -20.55
C ALA A 269 -12.60 3.67 -21.53
N ALA A 270 -13.44 3.91 -22.54
CA ALA A 270 -13.30 5.09 -23.40
C ALA A 270 -13.89 6.32 -22.70
N VAL A 271 -13.19 7.45 -22.79
CA VAL A 271 -13.64 8.76 -22.30
C VAL A 271 -13.79 9.69 -23.48
N ALA A 272 -15.03 10.11 -23.74
CA ALA A 272 -15.36 11.05 -24.79
C ALA A 272 -14.76 12.45 -24.51
N PRO A 273 -14.48 13.22 -25.57
CA PRO A 273 -14.20 14.65 -25.42
C PRO A 273 -15.37 15.37 -24.73
N ASP A 274 -15.06 16.50 -24.08
CA ASP A 274 -16.08 17.41 -23.54
C ASP A 274 -16.91 18.09 -24.65
#